data_AF-C5JB59-F1
#
_entry.id   AF-C5JB59-F1
#
_cell.length_a   1.000
_cell.length_b   1.000
_cell.length_c   1.000
_cell.angle_alpha   90.00
_cell.angle_beta   90.00
_cell.angle_gamma   90.00
#
_symmetry.space_group_name_H-M   'P 1'
#
loop_
_entity.id
_entity.type
_entity.pdbx_description
1 polymer ?
#
loop_
_entity_poly.entity_id
_entity_poly.type
_entity_poly.pdbx_seq_one_letter_code
_entity_poly.pdbx_strand_id
1 'polypeptide(L)' 'MSTKRKPSYRIHATDVPIIKKRIFQGEFLNRIAADFDVNPGRISEIKSGKRFGEIPAAS' A
#
# COMPACT_ATOMS: atom_id res chain seq x y z
N MET A 1 -18.72 17.81 13.93
CA MET A 1 -18.89 17.18 12.60
C MET A 1 -17.60 16.43 12.27
N SER A 2 -17.67 15.12 12.00
CA SER A 2 -16.47 14.35 11.61
C SER A 2 -16.15 14.65 10.16
N THR A 3 -15.14 15.48 9.91
CA THR A 3 -14.58 15.63 8.57
C THR A 3 -13.93 14.29 8.21
N LYS A 4 -14.56 13.49 7.35
CA LYS A 4 -13.96 12.24 6.83
C LYS A 4 -12.57 12.59 6.31
N ARG A 5 -11.52 12.22 7.05
CA ARG A 5 -10.14 12.49 6.66
C ARG A 5 -9.90 11.77 5.34
N LYS A 6 -9.40 12.50 4.34
CA LYS A 6 -8.97 11.89 3.09
C LYS A 6 -7.63 11.20 3.36
N PRO A 7 -7.42 9.98 2.86
CA PRO A 7 -6.12 9.34 2.92
C PRO A 7 -5.07 10.27 2.30
N SER A 8 -4.01 10.58 3.05
CA SER A 8 -3.12 11.70 2.75
C SER A 8 -1.66 11.31 2.61
N TYR A 9 -1.28 10.10 3.04
CA TYR A 9 0.09 9.66 2.99
C TYR A 9 0.58 9.43 1.55
N ARG A 10 1.87 9.65 1.36
CA ARG A 10 2.56 9.39 0.10
C ARG A 10 3.45 8.18 0.28
N ILE A 11 3.14 7.09 -0.42
CA ILE A 11 4.02 5.91 -0.47
C ILE A 11 5.39 6.29 -1.02
N HIS A 12 6.44 5.95 -0.27
CA HIS A 12 7.83 6.03 -0.67
C HIS A 12 8.37 4.65 -1.06
N ALA A 13 9.50 4.61 -1.78
CA ALA A 13 10.15 3.38 -2.20
C ALA A 13 10.48 2.44 -1.01
N THR A 14 10.79 3.01 0.16
CA THR A 14 11.08 2.29 1.41
C THR A 14 9.88 1.55 1.98
N ASP A 15 8.66 1.96 1.65
CA ASP A 15 7.42 1.31 2.13
C ASP A 15 7.05 0.08 1.30
N VAL A 16 7.49 0.04 0.04
CA VAL A 16 7.05 -0.97 -0.93
C VAL A 16 7.45 -2.39 -0.55
N PRO A 17 8.65 -2.68 -0.02
CA PRO A 17 9.01 -4.02 0.40
C PRO A 17 8.06 -4.61 1.43
N ILE A 18 7.66 -3.82 2.44
CA ILE A 18 6.74 -4.28 3.49
C ILE A 18 5.30 -4.41 2.96
N ILE A 19 4.86 -3.50 2.08
CA ILE A 19 3.55 -3.60 1.42
C ILE A 19 3.47 -4.89 0.59
N LYS A 20 4.48 -5.18 -0.23
CA LYS A 20 4.54 -6.40 -1.06
C LYS A 20 4.61 -7.67 -0.20
N LYS A 21 5.36 -7.64 0.92
CA LYS A 21 5.39 -8.75 1.89
C LYS A 21 4.01 -9.04 2.47
N ARG A 22 3.28 -8.00 2.92
CA ARG A 22 1.91 -8.14 3.47
C ARG A 22 0.93 -8.67 2.42
N ILE A 23 1.03 -8.21 1.17
CA ILE A 23 0.24 -8.74 0.05
C ILE A 23 0.55 -10.22 -0.18
N PHE A 24 1.82 -10.61 -0.18
CA PHE A 24 2.25 -12.00 -0.36
C PHE A 24 1.73 -12.91 0.76
N GLN A 25 1.67 -12.40 2.00
CA GLN A 25 1.08 -13.10 3.15
C GLN A 25 -0.46 -13.22 3.09
N GLY A 26 -1.10 -12.69 2.04
CA GLY A 26 -2.54 -12.80 1.82
C GLY A 26 -3.37 -11.77 2.57
N GLU A 27 -2.76 -10.70 3.10
CA GLU A 27 -3.52 -9.66 3.80
C GLU A 27 -4.41 -8.85 2.85
N PHE A 28 -5.59 -8.44 3.35
CA PHE A 28 -6.53 -7.62 2.59
C PHE A 28 -5.95 -6.24 2.26
N LEU A 29 -5.97 -5.88 0.97
CA LEU A 29 -5.44 -4.61 0.48
C LEU A 29 -6.05 -3.38 1.18
N ASN A 30 -7.33 -3.44 1.56
CA ASN A 30 -8.00 -2.36 2.28
C ASN A 30 -7.42 -2.13 3.69
N ARG A 31 -6.95 -3.18 4.36
CA ARG A 31 -6.30 -3.07 5.68
C ARG A 31 -4.90 -2.47 5.54
N ILE A 32 -4.13 -2.97 4.59
CA ILE A 32 -2.82 -2.39 4.24
C ILE A 32 -2.99 -0.90 3.89
N ALA A 33 -3.99 -0.55 3.08
CA ALA A 33 -4.26 0.83 2.70
C ALA A 33 -4.61 1.72 3.90
N ALA A 34 -5.39 1.21 4.86
CA ALA A 34 -5.71 1.94 6.07
C ALA A 34 -4.48 2.19 6.95
N ASP A 35 -3.59 1.21 7.11
CA ASP A 35 -2.37 1.34 7.91
C ASP A 35 -1.40 2.36 7.33
N PHE A 36 -1.37 2.47 6.00
CA PHE A 36 -0.56 3.47 5.31
C PHE A 36 -1.30 4.79 5.08
N ASP A 37 -2.53 4.99 5.56
CA ASP A 37 -3.37 6.17 5.27
C ASP A 37 -3.40 6.52 3.76
N VAL A 38 -3.65 5.52 2.90
CA VAL A 38 -3.77 5.68 1.45
C VAL A 38 -5.08 5.13 0.89
N ASN A 39 -5.42 5.54 -0.32
CA ASN A 39 -6.52 4.93 -1.06
C ASN A 39 -6.20 3.46 -1.40
N PRO A 40 -7.12 2.49 -1.25
CA PRO A 40 -6.89 1.09 -1.61
C PRO A 40 -6.42 0.86 -3.06
N GLY A 41 -6.87 1.70 -4.00
CA GLY A 41 -6.38 1.68 -5.37
C GLY A 41 -4.86 1.85 -5.46
N ARG A 42 -4.24 2.60 -4.54
CA ARG A 42 -2.78 2.75 -4.47
C ARG A 42 -2.09 1.43 -4.18
N ILE A 43 -2.62 0.64 -3.24
CA ILE A 43 -2.07 -0.68 -2.91
C ILE A 43 -2.30 -1.65 -4.09
N SER A 44 -3.44 -1.55 -4.78
CA SER A 44 -3.71 -2.33 -6.00
C SER A 44 -2.68 -2.06 -7.11
N GLU A 45 -2.28 -0.80 -7.32
CA GLU A 45 -1.24 -0.45 -8.30
C GLU A 45 0.15 -1.01 -7.93
N ILE A 46 0.45 -1.15 -6.63
CA ILE A 46 1.69 -1.79 -6.15
C ILE A 46 1.61 -3.31 -6.37
N LYS A 47 0.45 -3.92 -6.08
CA LYS A 47 0.21 -5.36 -6.31
C LYS A 47 0.39 -5.75 -7.77
N SER A 48 -0.12 -4.94 -8.70
CA SER A 48 -0.02 -5.22 -10.14
C SER A 48 1.33 -4.85 -10.75
N GLY A 49 2.23 -4.23 -9.98
CA GLY A 49 3.51 -3.74 -10.48
C GLY A 49 3.42 -2.47 -11.34
N LYS A 50 2.22 -1.90 -11.53
CA LYS A 50 2.05 -0.60 -12.22
C LYS A 50 2.82 0.52 -11.52
N ARG A 51 2.99 0.43 -10.20
CA ARG A 51 3.80 1.34 -9.40
C ARG A 51 4.86 0.56 -8.63
N PHE A 52 6.11 1.01 -8.70
CA PHE A 52 7.25 0.39 -8.01
C PHE A 52 7.41 -1.10 -8.38
N GLY A 53 7.24 -1.44 -9.66
CA GLY A 53 7.35 -2.81 -10.15
C GLY A 53 8.74 -3.42 -9.88
N GLU A 54 9.77 -2.59 -9.96
CA GLU A 54 11.18 -2.88 -9.78
C GLU A 54 11.61 -3.18 -8.33
N ILE A 55 10.81 -2.79 -7.33
CA ILE A 55 11.18 -2.96 -5.93
C ILE A 55 10.72 -4.33 -5.42
N PRO A 56 11.60 -5.23 -4.98
CA PRO A 56 11.18 -6.55 -4.48
C PRO A 56 10.45 -6.45 -3.13
N ALA A 57 9.76 -7.53 -2.76
CA ALA A 57 9.22 -7.68 -1.41
C ALA A 57 10.35 -7.82 -0.38
N ALA A 58 10.09 -7.41 0.86
CA ALA A 58 10.99 -7.71 1.96
C ALA A 58 11.05 -9.23 2.17
N SER A 59 12.26 -9.73 2.46
CA SER A 59 12.52 -11.13 2.80
C SER A 59 11.76 -11.60 4.04
#